data_AF-A0A930Z2U1-F1
#
_entry.id   AF-A0A930Z2U1-F1
#
_cell.length_a   1.000
_cell.length_b   1.000
_cell.length_c   1.000
_cell.angle_alpha   90.00
_cell.angle_beta   90.00
_cell.angle_gamma   90.00
#
_symmetry.space_group_name_H-M   'P 1'
#
loop_
_entity.id
_entity.type
_entity.pdbx_description
1 polymer ?
#
loop_
_entity_poly.entity_id
_entity_poly.type
_entity_poly.pdbx_seq_one_letter_code
_entity_poly.pdbx_strand_id
1 'polypeptide(L)'
;MLKRYPYVSEMVGNSATVNWGTDRSQATSTATWGAVANGTCTPSNDVSASKSSITVGTSSEYQWTADLTFPGPGTYCYRVQLAGVDLLGTDPSPHVKTATAPGTPFSFAVVGQATTGEANVMSQIDASPSSFVVSTGDSDNTGGSDTNYGDLTQGNVFPSQYLPKIGSRPIFAAQGNHGFTTNLPYLQNFPAQIAAQSSAGRNLQESYCCISTMSGAHTYASSWYAFDWGGARYYVLESR
;
A
#
# COMPACT_ATOMS: atom_id res chain seq x y z
N MET A 1 4.27 17.71 -7.71
CA MET A 1 4.03 16.74 -8.78
C MET A 1 3.95 15.37 -8.16
N LEU A 2 3.30 14.43 -8.85
CA LEU A 2 3.21 13.04 -8.42
C LEU A 2 4.60 12.40 -8.41
N LYS A 3 4.94 11.73 -7.31
CA LYS A 3 6.22 11.08 -7.08
C LYS A 3 6.11 9.60 -6.80
N ARG A 4 5.00 9.13 -6.23
CA ARG A 4 4.66 7.71 -6.20
C ARG A 4 3.28 7.55 -6.81
N TYR A 5 3.16 6.73 -7.85
CA TYR A 5 1.89 6.48 -8.51
C TYR A 5 0.89 5.91 -7.52
N PRO A 6 -0.42 6.22 -7.59
CA PRO A 6 -1.37 5.74 -6.60
C PRO A 6 -1.47 4.22 -6.55
N TYR A 7 -1.39 3.64 -5.35
CA TYR A 7 -1.42 2.20 -5.11
C TYR A 7 -2.29 1.85 -3.91
N VAL A 8 -2.69 0.58 -3.79
CA VAL A 8 -3.58 0.09 -2.73
C VAL A 8 -2.79 -0.81 -1.79
N SER A 9 -2.70 -0.47 -0.50
CA SER A 9 -1.97 -1.29 0.50
C SER A 9 -2.86 -2.31 1.21
N GLU A 10 -4.18 -2.14 1.18
CA GLU A 10 -5.11 -3.14 1.72
C GLU A 10 -6.50 -3.00 1.09
N MET A 11 -7.23 -4.11 1.09
CA MET A 11 -8.65 -4.19 0.74
C MET A 11 -9.36 -5.16 1.70
N VAL A 12 -10.18 -4.66 2.59
CA VAL A 12 -10.91 -5.47 3.58
C VAL A 12 -12.40 -5.30 3.34
N GLY A 13 -13.05 -6.37 2.87
CA GLY A 13 -14.44 -6.30 2.44
C GLY A 13 -14.63 -5.25 1.34
N ASN A 14 -15.27 -4.14 1.69
CA ASN A 14 -15.56 -3.02 0.80
C ASN A 14 -14.73 -1.77 1.13
N SER A 15 -13.66 -1.88 1.91
CA SER A 15 -12.82 -0.74 2.28
C SER A 15 -11.40 -0.92 1.78
N ALA A 16 -10.80 0.14 1.25
CA ALA A 16 -9.46 0.13 0.66
C ALA A 16 -8.62 1.29 1.15
N THR A 17 -7.33 1.05 1.38
CA THR A 17 -6.38 2.12 1.70
C THR A 17 -5.56 2.47 0.46
N VAL A 18 -5.75 3.69 -0.04
CA VAL A 18 -5.06 4.23 -1.22
C VAL A 18 -3.95 5.16 -0.78
N ASN A 19 -2.79 5.03 -1.41
CA ASN A 19 -1.56 5.72 -1.07
C ASN A 19 -0.94 6.37 -2.31
N TRP A 20 -0.30 7.53 -2.17
CA TRP A 20 0.45 8.20 -3.24
C TRP A 20 1.51 9.14 -2.67
N GLY A 21 2.49 9.52 -3.50
CA GLY A 21 3.61 10.37 -3.10
C GLY A 21 3.64 11.69 -3.88
N THR A 22 4.06 12.79 -3.26
CA THR A 22 4.27 14.09 -3.94
C THR A 22 5.55 14.79 -3.48
N ASP A 23 6.18 15.57 -4.36
CA ASP A 23 7.33 16.45 -4.01
C ASP A 23 6.92 17.84 -3.50
N ARG A 24 5.61 18.12 -3.42
CA ARG A 24 5.06 19.36 -2.91
C ARG A 24 4.23 19.08 -1.67
N SER A 25 4.45 19.88 -0.64
CA SER A 25 3.58 19.92 0.53
C SER A 25 2.34 20.75 0.20
N GLN A 26 1.18 20.28 0.63
CA GLN A 26 -0.02 21.09 0.75
C GLN A 26 -0.71 20.81 2.07
N ALA A 27 -1.68 21.67 2.42
CA ALA A 27 -2.56 21.44 3.56
C ALA A 27 -3.60 20.34 3.27
N THR A 28 -4.01 20.21 2.00
CA THR A 28 -5.07 19.29 1.59
C THR A 28 -4.65 18.41 0.43
N SER A 29 -4.97 17.12 0.55
CA SER A 29 -4.94 16.14 -0.54
C SER A 29 -6.15 15.23 -0.36
N THR A 30 -6.73 14.77 -1.45
CA THR A 30 -7.98 13.99 -1.44
C THR A 30 -7.87 12.81 -2.41
N ALA A 31 -8.54 11.72 -2.06
CA ALA A 31 -8.87 10.66 -3.01
C ALA A 31 -10.34 10.81 -3.40
N THR A 32 -10.64 10.88 -4.70
CA THR A 32 -12.00 10.81 -5.20
C THR A 32 -12.28 9.42 -5.72
N TRP A 33 -13.51 8.91 -5.57
CA TRP A 33 -13.88 7.59 -6.07
C TRP A 33 -15.32 7.48 -6.55
N GLY A 34 -15.58 6.45 -7.37
CA GLY A 34 -16.90 6.16 -7.93
C GLY A 34 -17.01 4.70 -8.38
N ALA A 35 -18.24 4.21 -8.54
CA ALA A 35 -18.48 2.88 -9.08
C ALA A 35 -18.12 2.83 -10.57
N VAL A 36 -17.54 1.73 -11.02
CA VAL A 36 -17.26 1.49 -12.43
C VAL A 36 -18.48 0.84 -13.08
N ALA A 37 -19.01 1.48 -14.13
CA ALA A 37 -20.11 0.96 -14.94
C ALA A 37 -19.67 0.91 -16.41
N ASN A 38 -19.81 -0.26 -17.06
CA ASN A 38 -19.38 -0.45 -18.46
C ASN A 38 -17.92 -0.04 -18.74
N GLY A 39 -17.03 -0.23 -17.76
CA GLY A 39 -15.62 0.12 -17.87
C GLY A 39 -15.30 1.61 -17.72
N THR A 40 -16.30 2.47 -17.52
CA THR A 40 -16.10 3.90 -17.25
C THR A 40 -16.45 4.22 -15.81
N CYS A 41 -15.85 5.30 -15.30
CA CYS A 41 -16.11 5.76 -13.94
C CYS A 41 -15.88 7.27 -13.83
N THR A 42 -16.85 7.93 -13.22
CA THR A 42 -16.81 9.35 -12.89
C THR A 42 -16.86 9.46 -11.36
N PRO A 43 -15.71 9.67 -10.69
CA PRO A 43 -15.67 9.83 -9.25
C PRO A 43 -16.62 10.95 -8.78
N SER A 44 -17.46 10.64 -7.79
CA SER A 44 -18.43 11.59 -7.21
C SER A 44 -18.32 11.71 -5.70
N ASN A 45 -17.53 10.84 -5.07
CA ASN A 45 -17.27 10.84 -3.64
C ASN A 45 -15.82 11.26 -3.42
N ASP A 46 -15.54 11.93 -2.30
CA ASP A 46 -14.21 12.34 -1.90
C ASP A 46 -13.90 11.94 -0.46
N VAL A 47 -12.63 11.69 -0.19
CA VAL A 47 -12.09 11.41 1.13
C VAL A 47 -10.81 12.22 1.32
N SER A 48 -10.68 12.88 2.47
CA SER A 48 -9.46 13.59 2.84
C SER A 48 -8.32 12.62 3.14
N ALA A 49 -7.12 12.93 2.66
CA ALA A 49 -5.93 12.15 2.92
C ALA A 49 -5.14 12.70 4.12
N SER A 50 -4.50 11.80 4.84
CA SER A 50 -3.46 12.14 5.83
C SER A 50 -2.09 12.23 5.17
N LYS A 51 -1.16 12.94 5.81
CA LYS A 51 0.18 13.24 5.26
C LYS A 51 1.28 12.80 6.21
N SER A 52 2.31 12.16 5.66
CA SER A 52 3.61 11.94 6.30
C SER A 52 4.71 12.62 5.48
N SER A 53 5.67 13.25 6.15
CA SER A 53 6.87 13.77 5.49
C SER A 53 7.90 12.66 5.37
N ILE A 54 8.50 12.52 4.19
CA ILE A 54 9.47 11.47 3.86
C ILE A 54 10.69 12.09 3.15
N THR A 55 11.76 11.32 2.99
CA THR A 55 12.95 11.73 2.25
C THR A 55 13.41 10.64 1.31
N VAL A 56 13.46 10.98 0.02
CA VAL A 56 13.83 10.06 -1.06
C VAL A 56 15.14 10.55 -1.68
N GLY A 57 16.25 9.89 -1.35
CA GLY A 57 17.59 10.39 -1.63
C GLY A 57 17.84 11.70 -0.88
N THR A 58 18.01 12.79 -1.61
CA THR A 58 18.13 14.14 -1.06
C THR A 58 16.85 14.97 -1.17
N SER A 59 15.78 14.39 -1.71
CA SER A 59 14.53 15.09 -2.00
C SER A 59 13.56 14.96 -0.84
N SER A 60 13.02 16.09 -0.38
CA SER A 60 11.89 16.11 0.55
C SER A 60 10.61 15.80 -0.21
N GLU A 61 9.90 14.77 0.22
CA GLU A 61 8.64 14.33 -0.40
C GLU A 61 7.58 14.07 0.69
N TYR A 62 6.36 13.78 0.26
CA TYR A 62 5.20 13.57 1.12
C TYR A 62 4.44 12.32 0.71
N GLN A 63 4.27 11.42 1.65
CA GLN A 63 3.41 10.24 1.51
C GLN A 63 2.00 10.61 1.98
N TRP A 64 1.01 10.30 1.15
CA TRP A 64 -0.41 10.53 1.41
C TRP A 64 -1.16 9.22 1.48
N THR A 65 -2.14 9.16 2.37
CA THR A 65 -2.96 7.95 2.60
C THR A 65 -4.41 8.34 2.83
N ALA A 66 -5.33 7.68 2.13
CA ALA A 66 -6.77 7.85 2.28
C ALA A 66 -7.48 6.49 2.34
N ASP A 67 -8.43 6.36 3.27
CA ASP A 67 -9.25 5.16 3.42
C ASP A 67 -10.60 5.33 2.73
N LEU A 68 -10.80 4.57 1.65
CA LEU A 68 -12.03 4.56 0.87
C LEU A 68 -12.96 3.49 1.43
N THR A 69 -14.26 3.80 1.54
CA THR A 69 -15.29 2.83 1.90
C THR A 69 -16.37 2.83 0.83
N PHE A 70 -16.58 1.67 0.22
CA PHE A 70 -17.50 1.47 -0.88
C PHE A 70 -18.87 0.98 -0.39
N PRO A 71 -19.97 1.33 -1.08
CA PRO A 71 -21.33 0.98 -0.65
C PRO A 71 -21.65 -0.52 -0.74
N GLY A 72 -20.86 -1.28 -1.51
CA GLY A 72 -21.07 -2.72 -1.69
C GLY A 72 -19.96 -3.36 -2.52
N PRO A 73 -20.01 -4.70 -2.71
CA PRO A 73 -19.07 -5.40 -3.55
C PRO A 73 -19.12 -4.90 -5.00
N GLY A 74 -17.96 -4.74 -5.63
CA GLY A 74 -17.88 -4.26 -7.01
C GLY A 74 -16.49 -3.81 -7.43
N THR A 75 -16.46 -3.14 -8.58
CA THR A 75 -15.27 -2.47 -9.10
C THR A 75 -15.48 -0.97 -8.99
N TYR A 76 -14.50 -0.27 -8.44
CA TYR A 76 -14.52 1.17 -8.22
C TYR A 76 -13.28 1.78 -8.87
N CYS A 77 -13.41 3.01 -9.35
CA CYS A 77 -12.26 3.80 -9.73
C CYS A 77 -11.94 4.83 -8.67
N TYR A 78 -10.71 5.29 -8.66
CA TYR A 78 -10.31 6.42 -7.84
C TYR A 78 -9.36 7.35 -8.59
N ARG A 79 -9.25 8.59 -8.13
CA ARG A 79 -8.23 9.55 -8.54
C ARG A 79 -7.69 10.26 -7.32
N VAL A 80 -6.48 10.80 -7.41
CA VAL A 80 -5.85 11.50 -6.28
C VAL A 80 -5.57 12.94 -6.65
N GLN A 81 -5.84 13.85 -5.72
CA GLN A 81 -5.74 15.28 -5.95
C GLN A 81 -4.90 15.94 -4.86
N LEU A 82 -4.20 17.02 -5.22
CA LEU A 82 -3.44 17.86 -4.30
C LEU A 82 -3.91 19.31 -4.45
N ALA A 83 -4.46 19.89 -3.38
CA ALA A 83 -5.10 21.21 -3.43
C ALA A 83 -6.11 21.36 -4.60
N GLY A 84 -6.92 20.32 -4.85
CA GLY A 84 -7.94 20.28 -5.91
C GLY A 84 -7.39 20.02 -7.33
N VAL A 85 -6.07 19.93 -7.50
CA VAL A 85 -5.46 19.55 -8.78
C VAL A 85 -5.37 18.04 -8.88
N ASP A 86 -5.96 17.48 -9.94
CA ASP A 86 -5.81 16.07 -10.29
C ASP A 86 -4.35 15.72 -10.63
N LEU A 87 -3.76 14.83 -9.85
CA LEU A 87 -2.36 14.44 -10.00
C LEU A 87 -2.13 13.43 -11.12
N LEU A 88 -3.17 12.73 -11.56
CA LEU A 88 -3.09 11.75 -12.65
C LEU A 88 -3.19 12.42 -14.03
N GLY A 89 -3.68 13.66 -14.12
CA GLY A 89 -3.81 14.38 -15.37
C GLY A 89 -4.59 13.58 -16.42
N THR A 90 -3.93 13.21 -17.52
CA THR A 90 -4.54 12.42 -18.61
C THR A 90 -4.54 10.92 -18.37
N ASP A 91 -3.89 10.43 -17.31
CA ASP A 91 -3.83 8.99 -17.03
C ASP A 91 -5.22 8.46 -16.68
N PRO A 92 -5.56 7.23 -17.12
CA PRO A 92 -6.83 6.61 -16.81
C PRO A 92 -6.99 6.43 -15.30
N SER A 93 -8.22 6.55 -14.81
CA SER A 93 -8.52 6.32 -13.39
C SER A 93 -8.21 4.86 -13.03
N PRO A 94 -7.34 4.59 -12.03
CA PRO A 94 -7.08 3.23 -11.59
C PRO A 94 -8.35 2.55 -11.06
N HIS A 95 -8.50 1.26 -11.33
CA HIS A 95 -9.65 0.45 -10.93
C HIS A 95 -9.26 -0.53 -9.85
N VAL A 96 -9.96 -0.49 -8.71
CA VAL A 96 -9.83 -1.41 -7.59
C VAL A 96 -11.08 -2.28 -7.48
N LYS A 97 -10.91 -3.56 -7.17
CA LYS A 97 -12.01 -4.51 -6.94
C LYS A 97 -12.10 -4.86 -5.46
N THR A 98 -13.31 -4.81 -4.90
CA THR A 98 -13.55 -5.20 -3.50
C THR A 98 -13.16 -6.65 -3.25
N ALA A 99 -12.95 -7.00 -1.97
CA ALA A 99 -12.67 -8.38 -1.58
C ALA A 99 -13.76 -9.33 -2.12
N THR A 100 -13.33 -10.48 -2.60
CA THR A 100 -14.24 -11.46 -3.21
C THR A 100 -15.09 -12.12 -2.13
N ALA A 101 -16.38 -12.36 -2.40
CA ALA A 101 -17.26 -13.04 -1.47
C ALA A 101 -16.95 -14.55 -1.38
N PRO A 102 -17.22 -15.22 -0.24
CA PRO A 102 -17.11 -16.66 -0.11
C PRO A 102 -17.83 -17.43 -1.24
N GLY A 103 -17.21 -18.52 -1.71
CA GLY A 103 -17.74 -19.37 -2.79
C GLY A 103 -17.44 -18.88 -4.21
N THR A 104 -16.83 -17.70 -4.39
CA THR A 104 -16.38 -17.22 -5.71
C THR A 104 -14.90 -17.57 -5.93
N PRO A 105 -14.51 -18.16 -7.08
CA PRO A 105 -13.11 -18.41 -7.39
C PRO A 105 -12.29 -17.12 -7.49
N PHE A 106 -11.06 -17.18 -7.01
CA PHE A 106 -10.09 -16.09 -7.11
C PHE A 106 -8.67 -16.66 -7.21
N SER A 107 -7.71 -15.80 -7.54
CA SER A 107 -6.29 -16.10 -7.53
C SER A 107 -5.54 -14.94 -6.87
N PHE A 108 -4.34 -15.20 -6.37
CA PHE A 108 -3.48 -14.19 -5.77
C PHE A 108 -2.03 -14.52 -6.04
N ALA A 109 -1.17 -13.49 -5.98
CA ALA A 109 0.27 -13.66 -6.07
C ALA A 109 0.89 -13.60 -4.67
N VAL A 110 1.97 -14.34 -4.48
CA VAL A 110 2.83 -14.22 -3.30
C VAL A 110 4.22 -13.86 -3.79
N VAL A 111 4.78 -12.80 -3.25
CA VAL A 111 6.13 -12.32 -3.54
C VAL A 111 6.94 -12.23 -2.27
N GLY A 112 8.23 -12.50 -2.38
CA GLY A 112 9.20 -12.24 -1.31
C GLY A 112 10.09 -11.05 -1.66
N GLN A 113 11.30 -11.09 -1.11
CA GLN A 113 12.33 -10.07 -1.31
C GLN A 113 12.46 -9.57 -2.76
N ALA A 114 12.55 -8.25 -2.92
CA ALA A 114 12.80 -7.64 -4.23
C ALA A 114 14.24 -7.90 -4.69
N THR A 115 14.44 -8.55 -5.84
CA THR A 115 15.78 -8.99 -6.31
C THR A 115 16.02 -8.65 -7.79
N THR A 116 17.14 -9.10 -8.35
CA THR A 116 17.41 -9.03 -9.79
C THR A 116 16.28 -9.69 -10.58
N GLY A 117 15.53 -8.89 -11.34
CA GLY A 117 14.37 -9.37 -12.10
C GLY A 117 13.01 -8.91 -11.55
N GLU A 118 12.98 -8.04 -10.54
CA GLU A 118 11.74 -7.52 -9.94
C GLU A 118 10.73 -7.02 -10.99
N ALA A 119 11.19 -6.26 -11.99
CA ALA A 119 10.33 -5.78 -13.06
C ALA A 119 9.67 -6.93 -13.86
N ASN A 120 10.36 -8.06 -14.03
CA ASN A 120 9.79 -9.23 -14.70
C ASN A 120 8.74 -9.92 -13.81
N VAL A 121 8.98 -10.02 -12.51
CA VAL A 121 8.01 -10.57 -11.54
C VAL A 121 6.74 -9.71 -11.55
N MET A 122 6.88 -8.39 -11.41
CA MET A 122 5.77 -7.45 -11.41
C MET A 122 5.00 -7.47 -12.73
N SER A 123 5.69 -7.63 -13.87
CA SER A 123 5.06 -7.83 -15.18
C SER A 123 4.26 -9.14 -15.27
N GLN A 124 4.75 -10.24 -14.69
CA GLN A 124 3.98 -11.49 -14.64
C GLN A 124 2.75 -11.37 -13.74
N ILE A 125 2.85 -10.66 -12.62
CA ILE A 125 1.69 -10.39 -11.76
C ILE A 125 0.67 -9.53 -12.50
N ASP A 126 1.12 -8.50 -13.22
CA ASP A 126 0.27 -7.65 -14.04
C ASP A 126 -0.53 -8.46 -15.09
N ALA A 127 0.14 -9.41 -15.76
CA ALA A 127 -0.49 -10.30 -16.73
C ALA A 127 -1.35 -11.42 -16.11
N SER A 128 -1.29 -11.62 -14.79
CA SER A 128 -1.98 -12.70 -14.09
C SER A 128 -3.41 -12.33 -13.68
N PRO A 129 -4.29 -13.33 -13.46
CA PRO A 129 -5.63 -13.10 -12.89
C PRO A 129 -5.62 -12.80 -11.37
N SER A 130 -4.44 -12.53 -10.79
CA SER A 130 -4.30 -12.26 -9.36
C SER A 130 -5.16 -11.07 -8.95
N SER A 131 -5.96 -11.29 -7.90
CA SER A 131 -6.88 -10.30 -7.34
C SER A 131 -6.22 -9.42 -6.28
N PHE A 132 -5.19 -9.96 -5.61
CA PHE A 132 -4.34 -9.27 -4.64
C PHE A 132 -2.93 -9.87 -4.64
N VAL A 133 -2.02 -9.19 -3.97
CA VAL A 133 -0.64 -9.61 -3.75
C VAL A 133 -0.39 -9.72 -2.25
N VAL A 134 0.33 -10.75 -1.83
CA VAL A 134 0.90 -10.86 -0.49
C VAL A 134 2.40 -10.72 -0.61
N SER A 135 3.00 -9.75 0.10
CA SER A 135 4.46 -9.68 0.25
C SER A 135 4.86 -10.35 1.55
N THR A 136 5.85 -11.24 1.51
CA THR A 136 6.42 -11.89 2.70
C THR A 136 7.56 -11.08 3.33
N GLY A 137 7.70 -9.80 2.96
CA GLY A 137 8.71 -8.89 3.49
C GLY A 137 9.91 -8.66 2.57
N ASP A 138 10.82 -7.80 3.04
CA ASP A 138 12.03 -7.34 2.33
C ASP A 138 11.76 -6.68 0.98
N SER A 139 10.66 -5.91 0.90
CA SER A 139 10.19 -5.27 -0.33
C SER A 139 11.18 -4.25 -0.93
N ASP A 140 12.04 -3.61 -0.13
CA ASP A 140 13.00 -2.60 -0.60
C ASP A 140 14.46 -3.12 -0.65
N ASN A 141 14.70 -4.33 -0.13
CA ASN A 141 15.98 -5.07 -0.08
C ASN A 141 17.20 -4.32 0.50
N THR A 142 17.09 -3.06 0.94
CA THR A 142 18.27 -2.20 1.16
C THR A 142 18.19 -1.27 2.38
N GLY A 143 17.51 -1.71 3.45
CA GLY A 143 17.64 -1.09 4.78
C GLY A 143 16.41 -0.34 5.28
N GLY A 144 15.30 -0.36 4.53
CA GLY A 144 13.98 0.10 4.97
C GLY A 144 13.79 1.60 5.02
N SER A 145 14.62 2.40 4.35
CA SER A 145 14.42 3.85 4.26
C SER A 145 13.54 4.23 3.06
N ASP A 146 12.91 5.40 3.10
CA ASP A 146 12.18 5.91 1.92
C ASP A 146 13.05 6.11 0.68
N THR A 147 14.37 6.25 0.85
CA THR A 147 15.32 6.25 -0.27
C THR A 147 15.38 4.88 -0.96
N ASN A 148 15.26 3.80 -0.19
CA ASN A 148 15.27 2.43 -0.72
C ASN A 148 13.95 2.10 -1.40
N TYR A 149 12.82 2.45 -0.78
CA TYR A 149 11.50 2.36 -1.40
C TYR A 149 11.42 3.18 -2.70
N GLY A 150 11.95 4.40 -2.65
CA GLY A 150 12.12 5.27 -3.80
C GLY A 150 10.89 6.07 -4.19
N ASP A 151 10.91 6.53 -5.43
CA ASP A 151 9.84 7.26 -6.11
C ASP A 151 9.74 6.75 -7.56
N LEU A 152 8.97 7.41 -8.41
CA LEU A 152 8.79 7.06 -9.82
C LEU A 152 10.10 7.09 -10.64
N THR A 153 11.16 7.69 -10.12
CA THR A 153 12.43 7.92 -10.82
C THR A 153 13.60 7.10 -10.26
N GLN A 154 13.53 6.65 -9.01
CA GLN A 154 14.62 5.93 -8.33
C GLN A 154 14.11 4.96 -7.25
N GLY A 155 14.99 4.09 -6.76
CA GLY A 155 14.72 3.11 -5.69
C GLY A 155 14.20 1.77 -6.20
N ASN A 156 13.61 0.99 -5.31
CA ASN A 156 13.36 -0.44 -5.55
C ASN A 156 11.88 -0.85 -5.56
N VAL A 157 10.96 0.03 -5.14
CA VAL A 157 9.53 -0.30 -5.02
C VAL A 157 8.67 0.58 -5.91
N PHE A 158 8.85 1.90 -5.86
CA PHE A 158 7.97 2.85 -6.54
C PHE A 158 8.32 3.26 -7.98
N PRO A 159 9.49 2.93 -8.56
CA PRO A 159 9.69 3.11 -10.00
C PRO A 159 8.59 2.45 -10.82
N SER A 160 8.26 3.05 -11.98
CA SER A 160 7.09 2.67 -12.78
C SER A 160 7.08 1.19 -13.23
N GLN A 161 8.25 0.57 -13.36
CA GLN A 161 8.40 -0.84 -13.72
C GLN A 161 8.19 -1.83 -12.55
N TYR A 162 8.01 -1.35 -11.31
CA TYR A 162 7.87 -2.18 -10.10
C TYR A 162 6.44 -2.15 -9.54
N LEU A 163 6.18 -1.63 -8.33
CA LEU A 163 4.84 -1.66 -7.72
C LEU A 163 3.76 -1.00 -8.58
N PRO A 164 3.97 0.15 -9.25
CA PRO A 164 2.97 0.71 -10.15
C PRO A 164 2.54 -0.26 -11.28
N LYS A 165 3.41 -1.20 -11.65
CA LYS A 165 3.14 -2.17 -12.73
C LYS A 165 2.00 -3.13 -12.40
N ILE A 166 1.75 -3.46 -11.12
CA ILE A 166 0.67 -4.37 -10.72
C ILE A 166 -0.71 -3.68 -10.66
N GLY A 167 -0.76 -2.37 -10.94
CA GLY A 167 -1.97 -1.56 -10.89
C GLY A 167 -2.53 -1.44 -9.47
N SER A 168 -3.86 -1.32 -9.34
CA SER A 168 -4.54 -1.16 -8.05
C SER A 168 -4.86 -2.48 -7.35
N ARG A 169 -4.12 -3.56 -7.65
CA ARG A 169 -4.24 -4.80 -6.87
C ARG A 169 -3.73 -4.51 -5.44
N PRO A 170 -4.53 -4.76 -4.40
CA PRO A 170 -4.10 -4.53 -3.03
C PRO A 170 -2.88 -5.40 -2.70
N ILE A 171 -1.89 -4.81 -2.02
CA ILE A 171 -0.68 -5.51 -1.56
C ILE A 171 -0.66 -5.62 -0.03
N PHE A 172 -1.00 -6.80 0.48
CA PHE A 172 -0.89 -7.11 1.90
C PHE A 172 0.56 -7.45 2.22
N ALA A 173 1.31 -6.45 2.69
CA ALA A 173 2.72 -6.61 3.01
C ALA A 173 2.92 -7.11 4.44
N ALA A 174 3.84 -8.06 4.61
CA ALA A 174 4.51 -8.32 5.87
C ALA A 174 5.80 -7.50 5.96
N GLN A 175 6.28 -7.24 7.18
CA GLN A 175 7.60 -6.65 7.40
C GLN A 175 8.67 -7.76 7.39
N GLY A 176 9.74 -7.53 6.64
CA GLY A 176 10.92 -8.40 6.63
C GLY A 176 12.01 -7.91 7.59
N ASN A 177 13.19 -8.54 7.57
CA ASN A 177 14.31 -8.07 8.41
C ASN A 177 14.98 -6.81 7.85
N HIS A 178 14.87 -6.55 6.53
CA HIS A 178 15.38 -5.33 5.92
C HIS A 178 14.48 -4.16 6.33
N GLY A 179 15.02 -3.23 7.10
CA GLY A 179 14.26 -2.11 7.66
C GLY A 179 13.72 -2.31 9.07
N PHE A 180 13.95 -3.46 9.71
CA PHE A 180 13.41 -3.74 11.03
C PHE A 180 13.84 -2.73 12.11
N THR A 181 15.02 -2.12 11.98
CA THR A 181 15.47 -1.06 12.91
C THR A 181 14.89 0.32 12.59
N THR A 182 14.39 0.51 11.37
CA THR A 182 13.84 1.77 10.84
C THR A 182 12.49 1.46 10.21
N ASN A 183 11.52 1.17 11.06
CA ASN A 183 10.25 0.56 10.69
C ASN A 183 9.15 1.55 10.27
N LEU A 184 9.39 2.86 10.47
CA LEU A 184 8.43 3.91 10.12
C LEU A 184 8.13 3.96 8.61
N PRO A 185 9.11 3.88 7.69
CA PRO A 185 8.82 3.88 6.26
C PRO A 185 7.96 2.70 5.81
N TYR A 186 8.11 1.51 6.39
CA TYR A 186 7.21 0.38 6.09
C TYR A 186 5.75 0.72 6.45
N LEU A 187 5.50 1.21 7.67
CA LEU A 187 4.14 1.57 8.11
C LEU A 187 3.55 2.74 7.32
N GLN A 188 4.39 3.66 6.83
CA GLN A 188 3.98 4.76 5.96
C GLN A 188 3.67 4.31 4.54
N ASN A 189 4.44 3.35 4.02
CA ASN A 189 4.36 2.91 2.62
C ASN A 189 3.35 1.78 2.43
N PHE A 190 3.19 0.88 3.39
CA PHE A 190 2.22 -0.21 3.33
C PHE A 190 1.34 -0.26 4.59
N PRO A 191 0.54 0.80 4.85
CA PRO A 191 -0.40 0.78 5.96
C PRO A 191 -1.46 -0.31 5.78
N ALA A 192 -1.74 -1.04 6.85
CA ALA A 192 -2.74 -2.12 6.93
C ALA A 192 -3.68 -1.91 8.15
N GLN A 193 -4.09 -0.65 8.37
CA GLN A 193 -4.81 -0.23 9.56
C GLN A 193 -6.23 -0.81 9.61
N ILE A 194 -6.91 -0.91 8.46
CA ILE A 194 -8.28 -1.46 8.38
C ILE A 194 -8.26 -2.95 8.70
N ALA A 195 -7.33 -3.70 8.11
CA ALA A 195 -7.12 -5.12 8.38
C ALA A 195 -6.78 -5.34 9.85
N ALA A 196 -5.81 -4.59 10.39
CA ALA A 196 -5.45 -4.68 11.80
C ALA A 196 -6.63 -4.41 12.73
N GLN A 197 -7.41 -3.35 12.51
CA GLN A 197 -8.56 -3.04 13.37
C GLN A 197 -9.65 -4.10 13.28
N SER A 198 -9.99 -4.54 12.07
CA SER A 198 -11.05 -5.55 11.86
C SER A 198 -10.66 -6.95 12.35
N SER A 199 -9.37 -7.25 12.44
CA SER A 199 -8.86 -8.55 12.89
C SER A 199 -8.35 -8.57 14.34
N ALA A 200 -8.50 -7.49 15.09
CA ALA A 200 -7.85 -7.28 16.39
C ALA A 200 -6.31 -7.42 16.36
N GLY A 201 -5.72 -7.05 15.23
CA GLY A 201 -4.29 -7.00 14.95
C GLY A 201 -3.56 -5.77 15.48
N ARG A 202 -2.38 -5.53 14.92
CA ARG A 202 -1.53 -4.35 15.13
C ARG A 202 -1.01 -3.86 13.78
N ASN A 203 -0.95 -2.53 13.63
CA ASN A 203 -0.25 -1.87 12.54
C ASN A 203 0.25 -0.50 13.02
N LEU A 204 1.21 -0.52 13.95
CA LEU A 204 1.76 0.69 14.56
C LEU A 204 3.21 0.48 15.00
N GLN A 205 3.87 1.56 15.43
CA GLN A 205 5.13 1.45 16.14
C GLN A 205 4.87 1.12 17.61
N GLU A 206 5.51 0.08 18.12
CA GLU A 206 5.48 -0.29 19.54
C GLU A 206 6.89 -0.16 20.14
N SER A 207 6.95 0.36 21.36
CA SER A 207 8.19 0.48 22.12
C SER A 207 8.32 -0.70 23.07
N TYR A 208 9.39 -1.47 22.89
CA TYR A 208 9.76 -2.60 23.73
C TYR A 208 10.95 -2.17 24.56
N CYS A 209 10.89 -2.42 25.86
CA CYS A 209 11.95 -2.03 26.76
C CYS A 209 12.20 -3.10 27.81
N CYS A 210 13.37 -3.02 28.44
CA CYS A 210 13.60 -3.50 29.80
C CYS A 210 13.42 -5.02 30.00
N ILE A 211 13.81 -5.84 29.02
CA ILE A 211 14.05 -7.27 29.23
C ILE A 211 15.52 -7.52 29.58
N SER A 212 15.84 -8.67 30.17
CA SER A 212 17.20 -8.98 30.65
C SER A 212 18.30 -8.90 29.58
N THR A 213 17.94 -9.00 28.30
CA THR A 213 18.85 -8.92 27.15
C THR A 213 18.84 -7.57 26.43
N MET A 214 18.05 -6.58 26.90
CA MET A 214 17.88 -5.28 26.24
C MET A 214 17.95 -4.14 27.26
N SER A 215 19.09 -3.45 27.31
CA SER A 215 19.39 -2.44 28.33
C SER A 215 18.72 -1.07 28.10
N GLY A 216 17.72 -0.98 27.21
CA GLY A 216 17.05 0.27 26.83
C GLY A 216 15.69 0.04 26.16
N ALA A 217 14.99 1.13 25.86
CA ALA A 217 13.78 1.10 25.06
C ALA A 217 14.13 1.16 23.56
N HIS A 218 13.53 0.28 22.78
CA HIS A 218 13.67 0.19 21.34
C HIS A 218 12.29 0.18 20.71
N THR A 219 12.11 0.94 19.63
CA THR A 219 10.84 1.05 18.92
C THR A 219 10.91 0.25 17.63
N TYR A 220 9.98 -0.67 17.45
CA TYR A 220 9.84 -1.51 16.27
C TYR A 220 8.43 -1.33 15.68
N ALA A 221 8.23 -1.73 14.42
CA ALA A 221 6.88 -1.98 13.92
C ALA A 221 6.31 -3.17 14.69
N SER A 222 5.00 -3.12 14.85
CA SER A 222 4.15 -4.23 15.23
C SER A 222 3.07 -4.28 14.17
N SER A 223 3.29 -5.14 13.17
CA SER A 223 2.43 -5.27 12.00
C SER A 223 2.02 -6.72 11.80
N TRP A 224 0.91 -7.08 12.40
CA TRP A 224 0.27 -8.38 12.22
C TRP A 224 -1.23 -8.19 12.18
N TYR A 225 -1.86 -8.80 11.19
CA TYR A 225 -3.27 -8.61 10.90
C TYR A 225 -3.82 -9.79 10.13
N ALA A 226 -5.15 -9.84 9.99
CA ALA A 226 -5.80 -10.81 9.14
C ALA A 226 -6.84 -10.15 8.24
N PHE A 227 -7.08 -10.75 7.09
CA PHE A 227 -8.12 -10.33 6.16
C PHE A 227 -8.77 -11.55 5.53
N ASP A 228 -10.00 -11.38 5.07
CA ASP A 228 -10.75 -12.41 4.38
C ASP A 228 -10.80 -12.09 2.88
N TRP A 229 -10.54 -13.09 2.03
CA TRP A 229 -10.73 -12.99 0.59
C TRP A 229 -11.32 -14.29 0.06
N GLY A 230 -12.50 -14.20 -0.55
CA GLY A 230 -13.27 -15.37 -0.92
C GLY A 230 -13.63 -16.20 0.31
N GLY A 231 -13.42 -17.51 0.22
CA GLY A 231 -13.65 -18.43 1.34
C GLY A 231 -12.46 -18.63 2.27
N ALA A 232 -11.41 -17.81 2.17
CA ALA A 232 -10.17 -17.98 2.93
C ALA A 232 -9.88 -16.77 3.83
N ARG A 233 -9.30 -17.06 4.99
CA ARG A 233 -8.73 -16.07 5.91
C ARG A 233 -7.21 -16.14 5.88
N TYR A 234 -6.58 -15.00 5.68
CA TYR A 234 -5.13 -14.86 5.60
C TYR A 234 -4.63 -14.18 6.85
N TYR A 235 -3.55 -14.70 7.42
CA TYR A 235 -2.87 -14.11 8.56
C TYR A 235 -1.51 -13.61 8.08
N VAL A 236 -1.33 -12.30 8.09
CA VAL A 236 -0.05 -11.66 7.82
C VAL A 236 0.63 -11.47 9.16
N LEU A 237 1.74 -12.17 9.35
CA LEU A 237 2.44 -12.25 10.62
C LEU A 237 3.84 -11.66 10.48
N GLU A 238 4.27 -10.95 11.51
CA GLU A 238 5.65 -10.52 11.69
C GLU A 238 6.43 -11.61 12.41
N SER A 239 7.63 -11.91 11.91
CA SER A 239 8.47 -13.02 12.41
C SER A 239 9.71 -12.57 13.17
N ARG A 240 9.80 -11.27 13.50
CA ARG A 240 11.01 -10.63 14.02
C ARG A 240 10.72 -9.77 15.23
#